data_AF-A0A7K6ZYS0-F1
#
_entry.id   AF-A0A7K6ZYS0-F1
#
_cell.length_a   1.000
_cell.length_b   1.000
_cell.length_c   1.000
_cell.angle_alpha   90.00
_cell.angle_beta   90.00
_cell.angle_gamma   90.00
#
_symmetry.space_group_name_H-M   'P 1'
#
loop_
_entity.id
_entity.type
_entity.pdbx_description
1 polymer ?
#
loop_
_entity_poly.entity_id
_entity_poly.type
_entity_poly.pdbx_seq_one_letter_code
_entity_poly.pdbx_strand_id
1 'polypeptide(L)'
;MLRSGQPLTGPNRKRCPEDELLLAAALAQAARGFVVDTRSVQAAKQARMGGGGTEPKSSYPRWKRLHRPLERGRPLQESFVRLVDACNDASLSMDRWLSRLESSRWLSHVKAALSTACLAAQCLEREEACVLVHGAEGTDTTLLVTALAQLILDPSCRTLAGFQGLLEREWIQAGHPFHVRCARSAYSHARLKQEAPLFLLFLDCVWQLGRQFPCSLEFGERLLVALFDSAYASSYGTFLGNNEKERCLCKVKESTHCLWAWLEQPAQRRELLNPLYSPNALVIWPSVEPQSIQLWQGLFLRWIRSSEYLDEAWAEMRRLVEKE
;
A
#
# COMPACT_ATOMS: atom_id res chain seq x y z
N MET A 1 13.80 -8.57 4.22
CA MET A 1 12.76 -7.89 5.01
C MET A 1 11.78 -8.92 5.54
N LEU A 2 11.30 -8.77 6.77
CA LEU A 2 10.33 -9.65 7.44
C LEU A 2 9.05 -8.87 7.80
N ARG A 3 7.95 -9.60 8.00
CA ARG A 3 6.69 -9.06 8.51
C ARG A 3 6.06 -9.97 9.54
N SER A 4 5.30 -9.40 10.47
CA SER A 4 4.54 -10.16 11.47
C SER A 4 3.34 -9.37 12.02
N GLY A 5 2.53 -10.04 12.84
CA GLY A 5 1.72 -9.37 13.85
C GLY A 5 2.56 -8.93 15.05
N GLN A 6 1.95 -8.23 16.00
CA GLN A 6 2.63 -7.82 17.23
C GLN A 6 3.00 -9.03 18.13
N PRO A 7 4.06 -8.94 18.94
CA PRO A 7 4.37 -9.96 19.93
C PRO A 7 3.37 -9.93 21.09
N LEU A 8 3.09 -11.10 21.67
CA LEU A 8 2.14 -11.27 22.78
C LEU A 8 2.79 -11.13 24.17
N THR A 9 3.50 -10.02 24.38
CA THR A 9 4.22 -9.77 25.64
C THR A 9 3.29 -9.49 26.82
N GLY A 10 2.14 -8.88 26.57
CA GLY A 10 1.16 -8.47 27.58
C GLY A 10 1.69 -7.49 28.63
N PRO A 11 0.87 -7.21 29.67
CA PRO A 11 1.29 -6.32 30.77
C PRO A 11 2.49 -6.89 31.53
N ASN A 12 2.56 -8.22 31.66
CA ASN A 12 3.58 -8.94 32.43
C ASN A 12 4.91 -9.14 31.70
N ARG A 13 5.05 -8.62 30.47
CA ARG A 13 6.28 -8.77 29.65
C ARG A 13 6.71 -10.24 29.48
N LYS A 14 5.74 -11.11 29.18
CA LYS A 14 5.98 -12.51 28.82
C LYS A 14 6.99 -12.58 27.67
N ARG A 15 7.85 -13.58 27.74
CA ARG A 15 8.89 -13.87 26.76
C ARG A 15 8.56 -15.16 26.02
N CYS A 16 9.04 -15.28 24.80
CA CYS A 16 8.96 -16.51 24.00
C CYS A 16 10.36 -16.82 23.49
N PRO A 17 11.05 -17.82 24.07
CA PRO A 17 12.40 -18.20 23.65
C PRO A 17 12.50 -18.55 22.16
N GLU A 18 11.46 -19.13 21.58
CA GLU A 18 11.39 -19.52 20.18
C GLU A 18 11.33 -18.30 19.26
N ASP A 19 10.56 -17.27 19.63
CA ASP A 19 10.49 -16.00 18.90
C ASP A 19 11.82 -15.23 19.00
N GLU A 20 12.45 -15.22 20.19
CA GLU A 20 13.78 -14.65 20.39
C GLU A 20 14.83 -15.35 19.52
N LEU A 21 14.78 -16.69 19.44
CA LEU A 21 15.66 -17.49 18.59
C LEU A 21 15.41 -17.20 17.11
N LEU A 22 14.15 -17.11 16.69
CA LEU A 22 13.78 -16.80 15.30
C LEU A 22 14.32 -15.43 14.87
N LEU A 23 14.11 -14.40 15.68
CA LEU A 23 14.65 -13.06 15.40
C LEU A 23 16.17 -12.99 15.55
N ALA A 24 16.79 -13.82 16.37
CA ALA A 24 18.25 -13.94 16.41
C ALA A 24 18.81 -14.58 15.14
N ALA A 25 18.14 -15.62 14.61
CA ALA A 25 18.51 -16.31 13.37
C ALA A 25 18.33 -15.41 12.14
N ALA A 26 17.29 -14.57 12.12
CA ALA A 26 17.06 -13.57 11.08
C ALA A 26 18.20 -12.53 10.94
N LEU A 27 19.06 -12.40 11.97
CA LEU A 27 20.24 -11.55 11.96
C LEU A 27 21.51 -12.28 11.52
N ALA A 28 21.43 -13.52 11.01
CA ALA A 28 22.63 -14.33 10.71
C ALA A 28 23.66 -13.63 9.82
N GLN A 29 23.22 -12.72 8.93
CA GLN A 29 24.09 -11.95 8.03
C GLN A 29 24.14 -10.45 8.37
N ALA A 30 23.36 -9.98 9.37
CA ALA A 30 23.22 -8.56 9.68
C ALA A 30 23.74 -8.24 11.09
N ALA A 31 24.55 -7.19 11.22
CA ALA A 31 25.08 -6.76 12.51
C ALA A 31 23.97 -6.31 13.48
N ARG A 32 22.87 -5.75 12.96
CA ARG A 32 21.70 -5.28 13.73
C ARG A 32 20.41 -5.43 12.95
N GLY A 33 19.29 -5.40 13.68
CA GLY A 33 17.95 -5.38 13.12
C GLY A 33 17.17 -4.13 13.52
N PHE A 34 16.22 -3.74 12.68
CA PHE A 34 15.24 -2.71 12.97
C PHE A 34 13.84 -3.29 13.04
N VAL A 35 13.09 -2.88 14.05
CA VAL A 35 11.65 -3.17 14.14
C VAL A 35 10.88 -1.91 13.81
N VAL A 36 10.19 -1.87 12.67
CA VAL A 36 9.31 -0.78 12.27
C VAL A 36 7.91 -1.08 12.80
N ASP A 37 7.57 -0.49 13.94
CA ASP A 37 6.22 -0.56 14.53
C ASP A 37 5.36 0.55 13.92
N THR A 38 4.35 0.15 13.15
CA THR A 38 3.49 1.09 12.40
C THR A 38 2.42 1.73 13.27
N ARG A 39 2.37 1.43 14.57
CA ARG A 39 1.38 1.98 15.51
C ARG A 39 1.91 3.23 16.20
N SER A 40 0.98 4.06 16.66
CA SER A 40 1.31 5.11 17.62
C SER A 40 1.81 4.51 18.94
N VAL A 41 2.63 5.28 19.66
CA VAL A 41 3.12 4.87 20.99
C VAL A 41 1.94 4.59 21.94
N GLN A 42 0.86 5.35 21.81
CA GLN A 42 -0.37 5.14 22.59
C GLN A 42 -1.06 3.82 22.23
N ALA A 43 -1.23 3.52 20.93
CA ALA A 43 -1.83 2.28 20.48
C ALA A 43 -0.99 1.05 20.87
N ALA A 44 0.34 1.13 20.79
CA ALA A 44 1.23 0.07 21.25
C ALA A 44 1.11 -0.18 22.77
N LYS A 45 0.98 0.90 23.57
CA LYS A 45 0.72 0.78 25.02
C LYS A 45 -0.64 0.14 25.32
N GLN A 46 -1.70 0.54 24.62
CA GLN A 46 -3.03 -0.07 24.76
C GLN A 46 -3.02 -1.55 24.36
N ALA A 47 -2.34 -1.89 23.26
CA ALA A 47 -2.22 -3.26 22.82
C ALA A 47 -1.49 -4.14 23.84
N ARG A 48 -0.47 -3.60 24.52
CA ARG A 48 0.21 -4.29 25.63
C ARG A 48 -0.75 -4.61 26.77
N MET A 49 -1.65 -3.69 27.13
CA MET A 49 -2.68 -3.95 28.16
C MET A 49 -3.67 -5.03 27.72
N GLY A 50 -3.97 -5.12 26.42
CA GLY A 50 -4.81 -6.15 25.82
C GLY A 50 -4.12 -7.49 25.50
N GLY A 51 -2.88 -7.71 25.99
CA GLY A 51 -2.15 -8.98 25.80
C GLY A 51 -1.15 -8.99 24.63
N GLY A 52 -1.17 -7.99 23.75
CA GLY A 52 -0.16 -7.77 22.72
C GLY A 52 1.10 -7.08 23.24
N GLY A 53 1.74 -6.24 22.44
CA GLY A 53 2.85 -5.39 22.88
C GLY A 53 3.94 -5.16 21.84
N THR A 54 5.19 -5.11 22.31
CA THR A 54 6.39 -4.74 21.54
C THR A 54 7.61 -5.47 22.08
N GLU A 55 8.64 -5.65 21.25
CA GLU A 55 9.92 -6.30 21.54
C GLU A 55 10.74 -5.48 22.56
N PRO A 56 10.89 -5.91 23.83
CA PRO A 56 11.71 -5.18 24.78
C PRO A 56 13.20 -5.35 24.47
N LYS A 57 13.98 -4.26 24.59
CA LYS A 57 15.45 -4.28 24.34
C LYS A 57 16.20 -5.31 25.20
N SER A 58 15.68 -5.65 26.37
CA SER A 58 16.26 -6.68 27.25
C SER A 58 16.19 -8.09 26.64
N SER A 59 15.16 -8.38 25.85
CA SER A 59 14.97 -9.69 25.20
C SER A 59 15.49 -9.70 23.77
N TYR A 60 15.48 -8.55 23.10
CA TYR A 60 15.90 -8.41 21.70
C TYR A 60 17.02 -7.35 21.58
N PRO A 61 18.21 -7.58 22.14
CA PRO A 61 19.24 -6.54 22.30
C PRO A 61 19.81 -6.00 20.99
N ARG A 62 19.83 -6.81 19.92
CA ARG A 62 20.29 -6.43 18.57
C ARG A 62 19.20 -5.81 17.70
N TRP A 63 17.97 -5.73 18.19
CA TRP A 63 16.83 -5.17 17.48
C TRP A 63 16.47 -3.79 18.02
N LYS A 64 16.55 -2.76 17.16
CA LYS A 64 16.18 -1.39 17.50
C LYS A 64 14.79 -1.07 16.96
N ARG A 65 13.86 -0.75 17.85
CA ARG A 65 12.51 -0.34 17.45
C ARG A 65 12.49 1.11 16.94
N LEU A 66 11.80 1.31 15.82
CA LEU A 66 11.49 2.59 15.19
C LEU A 66 9.96 2.74 15.16
N HIS A 67 9.42 3.72 15.88
CA HIS A 67 7.99 4.01 15.84
C HIS A 67 7.65 4.87 14.61
N ARG A 68 6.75 4.38 13.76
CA ARG A 68 6.29 5.05 12.53
C ARG A 68 4.76 4.96 12.43
N PRO A 69 4.03 5.79 13.19
CA PRO A 69 2.57 5.71 13.23
C PRO A 69 1.97 5.94 11.85
N LEU A 70 1.16 4.98 11.40
CA LEU A 70 0.33 5.05 10.21
C LEU A 70 -1.14 4.95 10.61
N GLU A 71 -1.94 5.84 10.03
CA GLU A 71 -3.38 5.89 10.30
C GLU A 71 -4.09 4.66 9.70
N ARG A 72 -5.12 4.15 10.39
CA ARG A 72 -5.86 2.96 9.96
C ARG A 72 -7.31 2.99 10.40
N GLY A 73 -8.13 2.10 9.84
CA GLY A 73 -9.53 1.93 10.26
C GLY A 73 -10.36 3.20 10.05
N ARG A 74 -11.24 3.50 11.01
CA ARG A 74 -12.21 4.59 10.92
C ARG A 74 -11.59 5.97 10.63
N PRO A 75 -10.53 6.44 11.32
CA PRO A 75 -9.94 7.75 10.99
C PRO A 75 -9.46 7.86 9.53
N LEU A 76 -8.86 6.80 8.99
CA LEU A 76 -8.43 6.77 7.59
C LEU A 76 -9.63 6.74 6.63
N GLN A 77 -10.69 6.01 6.98
CA GLN A 77 -11.95 6.02 6.22
C GLN A 77 -12.58 7.42 6.21
N GLU A 78 -12.61 8.12 7.33
CA GLU A 78 -13.11 9.50 7.41
C GLU A 78 -12.24 10.47 6.59
N SER A 79 -10.92 10.28 6.57
CA SER A 79 -10.01 11.02 5.68
C SER A 79 -10.38 10.84 4.21
N PHE A 80 -10.61 9.61 3.76
CA PHE A 80 -11.00 9.30 2.39
C PHE A 80 -12.37 9.89 2.03
N VAL A 81 -13.36 9.78 2.91
CA VAL A 81 -14.68 10.40 2.71
C VAL A 81 -14.56 11.91 2.50
N ARG A 82 -13.83 12.61 3.39
CA ARG A 82 -13.64 14.07 3.26
C ARG A 82 -12.94 14.46 1.97
N LEU A 83 -11.97 13.66 1.53
CA LEU A 83 -11.30 13.89 0.25
C LEU A 83 -12.30 13.77 -0.91
N VAL A 84 -13.09 12.70 -0.94
CA VAL A 84 -14.08 12.45 -1.99
C VAL A 84 -15.15 13.53 -2.00
N ASP A 85 -15.64 13.95 -0.84
CA ASP A 85 -16.60 15.06 -0.72
C ASP A 85 -16.03 16.38 -1.25
N ALA A 86 -14.76 16.66 -0.96
CA ALA A 86 -14.08 17.83 -1.50
C ALA A 86 -13.91 17.75 -3.02
N CYS A 87 -13.49 16.59 -3.52
CA CYS A 87 -13.23 16.35 -4.94
C CYS A 87 -14.50 16.46 -5.78
N ASN A 88 -15.66 16.04 -5.27
CA ASN A 88 -16.92 16.05 -6.01
C ASN A 88 -17.65 17.42 -6.02
N ASP A 89 -17.20 18.40 -5.25
CA ASP A 89 -17.82 19.72 -5.16
C ASP A 89 -17.16 20.71 -6.12
N ALA A 90 -17.69 20.78 -7.35
CA ALA A 90 -17.19 21.69 -8.40
C ALA A 90 -17.50 23.18 -8.14
N SER A 91 -18.27 23.51 -7.10
CA SER A 91 -18.67 24.88 -6.77
C SER A 91 -17.70 25.60 -5.83
N LEU A 92 -16.63 24.92 -5.40
CA LEU A 92 -15.68 25.45 -4.42
C LEU A 92 -14.84 26.59 -5.00
N SER A 93 -14.63 27.63 -4.19
CA SER A 93 -13.56 28.59 -4.42
C SER A 93 -12.19 27.93 -4.18
N MET A 94 -11.12 28.52 -4.74
CA MET A 94 -9.75 28.02 -4.58
C MET A 94 -9.33 27.87 -3.11
N ASP A 95 -9.59 28.88 -2.27
CA ASP A 95 -9.24 28.80 -0.83
C ASP A 95 -9.98 27.68 -0.12
N ARG A 96 -11.26 27.48 -0.45
CA ARG A 96 -12.07 26.43 0.17
C ARG A 96 -11.67 25.04 -0.32
N TRP A 97 -11.30 24.91 -1.60
CA TRP A 97 -10.73 23.68 -2.16
C TRP A 97 -9.45 23.28 -1.41
N LEU A 98 -8.48 24.20 -1.30
CA LEU A 98 -7.21 23.93 -0.63
C LEU A 98 -7.43 23.60 0.85
N SER A 99 -8.29 24.34 1.55
CA SER A 99 -8.63 24.08 2.94
C SER A 99 -9.31 22.72 3.14
N ARG A 100 -10.24 22.33 2.27
CA ARG A 100 -10.88 21.00 2.34
C ARG A 100 -9.88 19.88 2.05
N LEU A 101 -9.02 20.04 1.04
CA LEU A 101 -7.97 19.09 0.72
C LEU A 101 -7.02 18.88 1.91
N GLU A 102 -6.57 19.97 2.53
CA GLU A 102 -5.75 19.91 3.75
C GLU A 102 -6.49 19.21 4.90
N SER A 103 -7.76 19.57 5.15
CA SER A 103 -8.56 19.01 6.24
C SER A 103 -8.86 17.50 6.07
N SER A 104 -8.81 17.00 4.84
CA SER A 104 -8.93 15.56 4.55
C SER A 104 -7.75 14.77 5.09
N ARG A 105 -6.56 15.38 5.17
CA ARG A 105 -5.27 14.76 5.55
C ARG A 105 -4.81 13.59 4.67
N TRP A 106 -5.49 13.31 3.56
CA TRP A 106 -5.18 12.17 2.72
C TRP A 106 -3.73 12.19 2.21
N LEU A 107 -3.27 13.33 1.68
CA LEU A 107 -1.89 13.49 1.20
C LEU A 107 -0.86 13.34 2.33
N SER A 108 -1.22 13.67 3.56
CA SER A 108 -0.37 13.42 4.74
C SER A 108 -0.23 11.92 5.02
N HIS A 109 -1.27 11.13 4.79
CA HIS A 109 -1.21 9.67 4.91
C HIS A 109 -0.37 9.04 3.81
N VAL A 110 -0.50 9.50 2.55
CA VAL A 110 0.34 9.07 1.41
C VAL A 110 1.80 9.35 1.73
N LYS A 111 2.11 10.59 2.15
CA LYS A 111 3.46 11.00 2.57
C LYS A 111 4.01 10.10 3.68
N ALA A 112 3.21 9.82 4.72
CA ALA A 112 3.65 9.01 5.86
C ALA A 112 3.95 7.56 5.46
N ALA A 113 3.13 6.97 4.58
CA ALA A 113 3.33 5.63 4.05
C ALA A 113 4.64 5.55 3.22
N LEU A 114 4.82 6.45 2.25
CA LEU A 114 6.04 6.51 1.44
C LEU A 114 7.29 6.77 2.29
N SER A 115 7.22 7.68 3.27
CA SER A 115 8.34 7.97 4.17
C SER A 115 8.74 6.74 4.99
N THR A 116 7.75 5.97 5.44
CA THR A 116 7.98 4.75 6.24
C THR A 116 8.57 3.64 5.37
N ALA A 117 8.08 3.47 4.15
CA ALA A 117 8.62 2.52 3.18
C ALA A 117 10.06 2.88 2.77
N CYS A 118 10.34 4.16 2.53
CA CYS A 118 11.69 4.66 2.24
C CYS A 118 12.65 4.37 3.39
N LEU A 119 12.22 4.57 4.64
CA LEU A 119 13.04 4.22 5.79
C LEU A 119 13.34 2.72 5.86
N ALA A 120 12.33 1.87 5.67
CA ALA A 120 12.53 0.42 5.65
C ALA A 120 13.51 0.02 4.53
N ALA A 121 13.36 0.60 3.34
CA ALA A 121 14.26 0.40 2.21
C ALA A 121 15.68 0.90 2.51
N GLN A 122 15.86 2.07 3.14
CA GLN A 122 17.17 2.61 3.52
C GLN A 122 17.88 1.70 4.52
N CYS A 123 17.17 1.18 5.52
CA CYS A 123 17.74 0.24 6.48
C CYS A 123 18.23 -1.06 5.82
N LEU A 124 17.53 -1.54 4.79
CA LEU A 124 17.93 -2.74 4.04
C LEU A 124 19.13 -2.46 3.12
N GLU A 125 19.01 -1.43 2.28
CA GLU A 125 19.96 -1.15 1.19
C GLU A 125 21.25 -0.48 1.67
N ARG A 126 21.14 0.49 2.58
CA ARG A 126 22.29 1.34 2.98
C ARG A 126 22.94 0.92 4.28
N GLU A 127 22.18 0.31 5.18
CA GLU A 127 22.68 -0.13 6.48
C GLU A 127 22.91 -1.64 6.55
N GLU A 128 22.58 -2.38 5.48
CA GLU A 128 22.68 -3.85 5.41
C GLU A 128 22.02 -4.54 6.62
N ALA A 129 20.95 -3.93 7.15
CA ALA A 129 20.29 -4.35 8.37
C ALA A 129 19.08 -5.22 8.06
N CYS A 130 18.75 -6.14 8.97
CA CYS A 130 17.49 -6.85 8.89
C CYS A 130 16.34 -5.94 9.33
N VAL A 131 15.22 -5.95 8.61
CA VAL A 131 14.05 -5.12 8.95
C VAL A 131 12.85 -6.03 9.19
N LEU A 132 12.23 -5.91 10.36
CA LEU A 132 10.93 -6.47 10.70
C LEU A 132 9.89 -5.35 10.72
N VAL A 133 8.83 -5.48 9.93
CA VAL A 133 7.71 -4.55 9.94
C VAL A 133 6.52 -5.22 10.60
N HIS A 134 5.90 -4.57 11.59
CA HIS A 134 4.65 -5.07 12.15
C HIS A 134 3.72 -3.94 12.60
N GLY A 135 2.43 -4.25 12.59
CA GLY A 135 1.35 -3.44 13.14
C GLY A 135 0.77 -4.13 14.36
N ALA A 136 -0.55 -4.10 14.50
CA ALA A 136 -1.25 -4.94 15.48
C ALA A 136 -1.38 -6.38 14.95
N GLU A 137 -2.10 -6.57 13.85
CA GLU A 137 -2.38 -7.89 13.26
C GLU A 137 -1.41 -8.24 12.12
N GLY A 138 -0.71 -7.25 11.55
CA GLY A 138 0.25 -7.45 10.46
C GLY A 138 -0.37 -7.50 9.06
N THR A 139 -1.68 -7.28 8.93
CA THR A 139 -2.46 -7.47 7.67
C THR A 139 -2.91 -6.17 7.01
N ASP A 140 -2.51 -5.02 7.56
CA ASP A 140 -2.96 -3.69 7.15
C ASP A 140 -1.74 -2.81 6.79
N THR A 141 -1.37 -1.87 7.65
CA THR A 141 -0.26 -0.91 7.43
C THR A 141 1.10 -1.60 7.29
N THR A 142 1.25 -2.81 7.81
CA THR A 142 2.42 -3.65 7.60
C THR A 142 2.59 -4.02 6.12
N LEU A 143 1.53 -4.52 5.48
CA LEU A 143 1.54 -4.92 4.07
C LEU A 143 1.75 -3.71 3.15
N LEU A 144 1.14 -2.57 3.51
CA LEU A 144 1.37 -1.29 2.85
C LEU A 144 2.87 -0.93 2.80
N VAL A 145 3.56 -0.99 3.95
CA VAL A 145 4.98 -0.64 4.04
C VAL A 145 5.85 -1.68 3.31
N THR A 146 5.59 -2.98 3.49
CA THR A 146 6.43 -4.02 2.87
C THR A 146 6.28 -4.05 1.36
N ALA A 147 5.07 -3.87 0.83
CA ALA A 147 4.84 -3.82 -0.62
C ALA A 147 5.50 -2.58 -1.24
N LEU A 148 5.39 -1.40 -0.61
CA LEU A 148 6.04 -0.18 -1.11
C LEU A 148 7.57 -0.26 -1.05
N ALA A 149 8.14 -0.83 0.01
CA ALA A 149 9.59 -0.99 0.10
C ALA A 149 10.12 -1.94 -0.99
N GLN A 150 9.36 -2.98 -1.35
CA GLN A 150 9.70 -3.87 -2.47
C GLN A 150 9.65 -3.15 -3.83
N LEU A 151 8.65 -2.30 -4.07
CA LEU A 151 8.62 -1.47 -5.29
C LEU A 151 9.79 -0.50 -5.39
N ILE A 152 10.23 0.04 -4.25
CA ILE A 152 11.37 0.95 -4.15
C ILE A 152 12.68 0.21 -4.47
N LEU A 153 12.88 -0.96 -3.86
CA LEU A 153 14.13 -1.71 -3.91
C LEU A 153 14.28 -2.59 -5.16
N ASP A 154 13.22 -3.29 -5.56
CA ASP A 154 13.28 -4.40 -6.50
C ASP A 154 12.70 -4.00 -7.87
N PRO A 155 13.53 -3.93 -8.93
CA PRO A 155 13.08 -3.71 -10.31
C PRO A 155 12.05 -4.73 -10.80
N SER A 156 12.12 -5.98 -10.35
CA SER A 156 11.20 -7.03 -10.79
C SER A 156 9.75 -6.69 -10.41
N CYS A 157 9.55 -6.08 -9.25
CA CYS A 157 8.25 -5.65 -8.75
C CYS A 157 7.64 -4.48 -9.56
N ARG A 158 8.42 -3.83 -10.43
CA ARG A 158 7.98 -2.69 -11.27
C ARG A 158 7.54 -3.09 -12.67
N THR A 159 7.68 -4.37 -13.01
CA THR A 159 7.05 -4.97 -14.21
C THR A 159 5.56 -5.23 -13.95
N LEU A 160 4.74 -5.32 -14.98
CA LEU A 160 3.31 -5.64 -14.86
C LEU A 160 3.12 -7.00 -14.18
N ALA A 161 3.87 -8.01 -14.63
CA ALA A 161 3.81 -9.36 -14.05
C ALA A 161 4.34 -9.38 -12.61
N GLY A 162 5.45 -8.70 -12.33
CA GLY A 162 6.02 -8.63 -10.98
C GLY A 162 5.15 -7.86 -10.00
N PHE A 163 4.47 -6.80 -10.45
CA PHE A 163 3.50 -6.07 -9.63
C PHE A 163 2.26 -6.92 -9.32
N GLN A 164 1.72 -7.66 -10.30
CA GLN A 164 0.65 -8.64 -10.04
C GLN A 164 1.09 -9.71 -9.03
N GLY A 165 2.30 -10.26 -9.19
CA GLY A 165 2.88 -11.21 -8.24
C GLY A 165 3.10 -10.62 -6.84
N LEU A 166 3.50 -9.35 -6.76
CA LEU A 166 3.61 -8.61 -5.50
C LEU A 166 2.24 -8.49 -4.83
N LEU A 167 1.18 -8.12 -5.56
CA LEU A 167 -0.18 -8.01 -5.03
C LEU A 167 -0.71 -9.36 -4.52
N GLU A 168 -0.48 -10.44 -5.28
CA GLU A 168 -0.89 -11.78 -4.90
C GLU A 168 -0.20 -12.22 -3.59
N ARG A 169 1.12 -12.03 -3.47
CA ARG A 169 1.88 -12.43 -2.28
C ARG A 169 1.68 -11.52 -1.08
N GLU A 170 1.71 -10.20 -1.29
CA GLU A 170 1.76 -9.21 -0.21
C GLU A 170 0.39 -8.79 0.29
N TRP A 171 -0.65 -8.84 -0.54
CA TRP A 171 -1.99 -8.41 -0.14
C TRP A 171 -2.94 -9.60 0.00
N ILE A 172 -3.02 -10.47 -1.01
CA ILE A 172 -4.01 -11.54 -1.04
C ILE A 172 -3.60 -12.70 -0.12
N GLN A 173 -2.47 -13.34 -0.40
CA GLN A 173 -1.98 -14.50 0.37
C GLN A 173 -1.58 -14.12 1.80
N ALA A 174 -1.10 -12.89 2.00
CA ALA A 174 -0.77 -12.35 3.33
C ALA A 174 -2.01 -12.12 4.22
N GLY A 175 -3.22 -12.19 3.65
CA GLY A 175 -4.47 -12.06 4.38
C GLY A 175 -4.90 -10.62 4.66
N HIS A 176 -4.65 -9.69 3.73
CA HIS A 176 -5.35 -8.41 3.78
C HIS A 176 -6.86 -8.67 3.69
N PRO A 177 -7.67 -8.18 4.65
CA PRO A 177 -9.06 -8.60 4.73
C PRO A 177 -9.95 -7.77 3.79
N PHE A 178 -9.80 -7.98 2.47
CA PHE A 178 -10.46 -7.21 1.41
C PHE A 178 -11.98 -7.13 1.59
N HIS A 179 -12.65 -8.25 1.86
CA HIS A 179 -14.11 -8.28 1.98
C HIS A 179 -14.64 -7.30 3.05
N VAL A 180 -13.99 -7.18 4.21
CA VAL A 180 -14.40 -6.21 5.25
C VAL A 180 -13.82 -4.82 5.06
N ARG A 181 -12.64 -4.68 4.45
CA ARG A 181 -11.96 -3.38 4.26
C ARG A 181 -12.57 -2.59 3.11
N CYS A 182 -12.97 -3.27 2.05
CA CYS A 182 -13.55 -2.75 0.82
C CYS A 182 -15.05 -3.04 0.71
N ALA A 183 -15.72 -3.34 1.83
CA ALA A 183 -17.15 -3.66 1.86
C ALA A 183 -18.04 -2.55 1.27
N ARG A 184 -17.62 -1.29 1.44
CA ARG A 184 -18.33 -0.11 0.92
C ARG A 184 -17.35 0.97 0.50
N SER A 185 -17.73 1.75 -0.51
CA SER A 185 -16.96 2.90 -0.98
C SER A 185 -17.19 4.15 -0.11
N ALA A 186 -16.38 5.19 -0.31
CA ALA A 186 -16.54 6.49 0.36
C ALA A 186 -17.95 7.09 0.22
N TYR A 187 -18.66 6.73 -0.86
CA TYR A 187 -19.99 7.22 -1.21
C TYR A 187 -21.12 6.60 -0.37
N SER A 188 -20.83 5.59 0.46
CA SER A 188 -21.85 4.99 1.32
C SER A 188 -22.14 5.84 2.56
N HIS A 189 -23.42 6.10 2.83
CA HIS A 189 -23.86 6.77 4.06
C HIS A 189 -23.73 5.89 5.32
N ALA A 190 -23.58 4.57 5.15
CA ALA A 190 -23.57 3.64 6.26
C ALA A 190 -22.14 3.27 6.66
N ARG A 191 -21.72 3.63 7.88
CA ARG A 191 -20.34 3.51 8.36
C ARG A 191 -20.11 2.19 9.11
N LEU A 192 -19.45 1.22 8.48
CA LEU A 192 -19.00 0.01 9.19
C LEU A 192 -17.71 0.30 9.96
N LYS A 193 -17.52 -0.40 11.09
CA LYS A 193 -16.35 -0.17 11.96
C LYS A 193 -15.01 -0.65 11.36
N GLN A 194 -15.06 -1.56 10.39
CA GLN A 194 -13.87 -2.28 9.89
C GLN A 194 -13.43 -1.86 8.48
N GLU A 195 -14.14 -0.93 7.84
CA GLU A 195 -13.72 -0.37 6.56
C GLU A 195 -12.43 0.45 6.72
N ALA A 196 -11.52 0.32 5.76
CA ALA A 196 -10.35 1.18 5.66
C ALA A 196 -9.79 1.14 4.23
N PRO A 197 -9.48 2.29 3.62
CA PRO A 197 -9.03 2.38 2.23
C PRO A 197 -7.51 2.14 2.14
N LEU A 198 -6.97 1.12 2.80
CA LEU A 198 -5.53 0.88 2.85
C LEU A 198 -4.96 0.38 1.53
N PHE A 199 -5.71 -0.47 0.81
CA PHE A 199 -5.32 -0.86 -0.54
C PHE A 199 -5.34 0.34 -1.50
N LEU A 200 -6.34 1.23 -1.38
CA LEU A 200 -6.35 2.49 -2.13
C LEU A 200 -5.16 3.38 -1.75
N LEU A 201 -4.84 3.53 -0.47
CA LEU A 201 -3.69 4.30 -0.01
C LEU A 201 -2.37 3.76 -0.59
N PHE A 202 -2.25 2.43 -0.69
CA PHE A 202 -1.14 1.78 -1.39
C PHE A 202 -1.11 2.16 -2.87
N LEU A 203 -2.22 2.02 -3.59
CA LEU A 203 -2.28 2.38 -5.02
C LEU A 203 -1.95 3.85 -5.27
N ASP A 204 -2.39 4.77 -4.41
CA ASP A 204 -2.02 6.19 -4.48
C ASP A 204 -0.50 6.36 -4.31
N CYS A 205 0.10 5.69 -3.34
CA CYS A 205 1.56 5.69 -3.18
C CYS A 205 2.28 5.16 -4.44
N VAL A 206 1.77 4.10 -5.08
CA VAL A 206 2.32 3.59 -6.36
C VAL A 206 2.17 4.62 -7.48
N TRP A 207 1.04 5.33 -7.53
CA TRP A 207 0.83 6.43 -8.47
C TRP A 207 1.84 7.56 -8.24
N GLN A 208 2.14 7.94 -6.99
CA GLN A 208 3.20 8.92 -6.69
C GLN A 208 4.57 8.43 -7.20
N LEU A 209 4.90 7.14 -7.04
CA LEU A 209 6.13 6.55 -7.58
C LEU A 209 6.17 6.66 -9.11
N GLY A 210 5.12 6.24 -9.80
CA GLY A 210 5.03 6.34 -11.26
C GLY A 210 5.19 7.78 -11.76
N ARG A 211 4.68 8.76 -11.01
CA ARG A 211 4.84 10.18 -11.34
C ARG A 211 6.24 10.72 -11.14
N GLN A 212 6.92 10.32 -10.08
CA GLN A 212 8.30 10.75 -9.81
C GLN A 212 9.33 9.99 -10.65
N PHE A 213 8.97 8.79 -11.13
CA PHE A 213 9.80 7.94 -11.98
C PHE A 213 9.04 7.49 -13.24
N PRO A 214 8.76 8.41 -14.19
CA PRO A 214 7.86 8.18 -15.34
C PRO A 214 8.22 6.97 -16.21
N CYS A 215 9.49 6.57 -16.26
CA CYS A 215 9.96 5.46 -17.08
C CYS A 215 10.20 4.17 -16.28
N SER A 216 10.06 4.17 -14.96
CA SER A 216 10.52 3.03 -14.13
C SER A 216 9.47 1.97 -13.84
N LEU A 217 8.19 2.24 -14.09
CA LEU A 217 7.08 1.30 -13.92
C LEU A 217 6.55 0.90 -15.31
N GLU A 218 6.43 -0.41 -15.55
CA GLU A 218 5.95 -0.96 -16.83
C GLU A 218 4.44 -0.73 -17.04
N PHE A 219 3.71 -0.47 -15.95
CA PHE A 219 2.29 -0.20 -15.95
C PHE A 219 1.98 1.26 -15.64
N GLY A 220 0.85 1.74 -16.15
CA GLY A 220 0.38 3.11 -15.98
C GLY A 220 -0.78 3.24 -14.98
N GLU A 221 -1.29 4.46 -14.90
CA GLU A 221 -2.42 4.85 -14.04
C GLU A 221 -3.67 4.00 -14.27
N ARG A 222 -3.96 3.60 -15.52
CA ARG A 222 -5.12 2.78 -15.89
C ARG A 222 -5.16 1.46 -15.12
N LEU A 223 -4.01 0.82 -14.89
CA LEU A 223 -3.95 -0.39 -14.06
C LEU A 223 -4.34 -0.09 -12.62
N LEU A 224 -3.79 0.97 -12.04
CA LEU A 224 -4.06 1.32 -10.65
C LEU A 224 -5.54 1.65 -10.42
N VAL A 225 -6.18 2.34 -11.38
CA VAL A 225 -7.62 2.61 -11.36
C VAL A 225 -8.42 1.30 -11.47
N ALA A 226 -8.07 0.41 -12.41
CA ALA A 226 -8.74 -0.88 -12.58
C ALA A 226 -8.64 -1.77 -11.33
N LEU A 227 -7.50 -1.74 -10.63
CA LEU A 227 -7.30 -2.44 -9.37
C LEU A 227 -8.13 -1.85 -8.24
N PHE A 228 -8.21 -0.52 -8.15
CA PHE A 228 -9.08 0.15 -7.19
C PHE A 228 -10.53 -0.25 -7.41
N ASP A 229 -11.05 -0.11 -8.64
CA ASP A 229 -12.44 -0.45 -8.95
C ASP A 229 -12.70 -1.94 -8.63
N SER A 230 -11.79 -2.83 -9.04
CA SER A 230 -11.92 -4.27 -8.80
C SER A 230 -11.87 -4.68 -7.32
N ALA A 231 -11.21 -3.90 -6.45
CA ALA A 231 -11.18 -4.19 -5.02
C ALA A 231 -12.52 -3.90 -4.32
N TYR A 232 -13.33 -2.97 -4.85
CA TYR A 232 -14.64 -2.62 -4.30
C TYR A 232 -15.80 -3.29 -5.04
N ALA A 233 -15.72 -3.43 -6.36
CA ALA A 233 -16.75 -4.04 -7.19
C ALA A 233 -16.12 -4.71 -8.41
N SER A 234 -16.30 -6.02 -8.52
CA SER A 234 -15.71 -6.79 -9.63
C SER A 234 -16.52 -8.03 -9.97
N SER A 235 -16.44 -8.45 -11.23
CA SER A 235 -16.89 -9.77 -11.69
C SER A 235 -15.85 -10.88 -11.46
N TYR A 236 -14.68 -10.52 -10.93
CA TYR A 236 -13.56 -11.43 -10.68
C TYR A 236 -13.43 -11.79 -9.20
N GLY A 237 -12.91 -12.98 -8.90
CA GLY A 237 -12.69 -13.42 -7.51
C GLY A 237 -11.40 -12.93 -6.87
N THR A 238 -10.54 -12.22 -7.62
CA THR A 238 -9.18 -11.89 -7.20
C THR A 238 -9.12 -11.22 -5.83
N PHE A 239 -10.03 -10.31 -5.50
CA PHE A 239 -10.07 -9.61 -4.21
C PHE A 239 -11.20 -10.08 -3.26
N LEU A 240 -11.80 -11.24 -3.50
CA LEU A 240 -12.83 -11.80 -2.61
C LEU A 240 -12.24 -12.45 -1.34
N GLY A 241 -13.03 -12.45 -0.26
CA GLY A 241 -12.68 -13.03 1.04
C GLY A 241 -11.72 -12.16 1.85
N ASN A 242 -11.35 -12.65 3.05
CA ASN A 242 -10.46 -11.91 3.96
C ASN A 242 -9.08 -12.55 4.14
N ASN A 243 -8.90 -13.78 3.69
CA ASN A 243 -7.66 -14.55 3.80
C ASN A 243 -7.70 -15.79 2.89
N GLU A 244 -6.54 -16.41 2.67
CA GLU A 244 -6.44 -17.58 1.79
C GLU A 244 -7.28 -18.78 2.27
N LYS A 245 -7.41 -18.98 3.59
CA LYS A 245 -8.25 -20.05 4.14
C LYS A 245 -9.71 -19.88 3.72
N GLU A 246 -10.26 -18.67 3.87
CA GLU A 246 -11.64 -18.35 3.45
C GLU A 246 -11.81 -18.54 1.93
N ARG A 247 -10.85 -18.07 1.13
CA ARG A 247 -10.87 -18.21 -0.34
C ARG A 247 -10.88 -19.67 -0.79
N CYS A 248 -10.10 -20.53 -0.13
CA CYS A 248 -10.12 -21.97 -0.37
C CYS A 248 -11.46 -22.60 0.02
N LEU A 249 -12.01 -22.25 1.18
CA LEU A 249 -13.31 -22.78 1.63
C LEU A 249 -14.46 -22.38 0.68
N CYS A 250 -14.40 -21.16 0.15
CA CYS A 250 -15.36 -20.65 -0.83
C CYS A 250 -15.07 -21.09 -2.28
N LYS A 251 -14.01 -21.88 -2.52
CA LYS A 251 -13.59 -22.32 -3.86
C LYS A 251 -13.51 -21.18 -4.86
N VAL A 252 -12.92 -20.05 -4.44
CA VAL A 252 -12.90 -18.81 -5.25
C VAL A 252 -12.19 -19.04 -6.57
N LYS A 253 -11.07 -19.77 -6.58
CA LYS A 253 -10.26 -20.01 -7.80
C LYS A 253 -11.02 -20.88 -8.82
N GLU A 254 -11.88 -21.78 -8.36
CA GLU A 254 -12.65 -22.70 -9.19
C GLU A 254 -14.00 -22.12 -9.61
N SER A 255 -14.57 -21.23 -8.80
CA SER A 255 -15.95 -20.75 -8.95
C SER A 255 -16.04 -19.33 -9.50
N THR A 256 -14.90 -18.66 -9.76
CA THR A 256 -14.85 -17.29 -10.25
C THR A 256 -13.75 -17.12 -11.30
N HIS A 257 -13.85 -16.05 -12.10
CA HIS A 257 -12.82 -15.68 -13.05
C HIS A 257 -11.67 -14.93 -12.34
N CYS A 258 -10.46 -15.05 -12.91
CA CYS A 258 -9.26 -14.36 -12.42
C CYS A 258 -9.09 -13.00 -13.11
N LEU A 259 -8.97 -11.91 -12.32
CA LEU A 259 -8.72 -10.56 -12.85
C LEU A 259 -7.43 -10.50 -13.66
N TRP A 260 -6.37 -11.20 -13.20
CA TRP A 260 -5.08 -11.23 -13.88
C TRP A 260 -5.20 -11.75 -15.31
N ALA A 261 -5.99 -12.82 -15.52
CA ALA A 261 -6.21 -13.39 -16.84
C ALA A 261 -6.95 -12.43 -17.78
N TRP A 262 -7.86 -11.60 -17.24
CA TRP A 262 -8.52 -10.56 -18.04
C TRP A 262 -7.59 -9.40 -18.38
N LEU A 263 -6.79 -8.93 -17.42
CA LEU A 263 -5.82 -7.84 -17.66
C LEU A 263 -4.74 -8.24 -18.67
N GLU A 264 -4.44 -9.54 -18.81
CA GLU A 264 -3.46 -10.07 -19.75
C GLU A 264 -3.99 -10.18 -21.19
N GLN A 265 -5.30 -10.00 -21.41
CA GLN A 265 -5.86 -9.96 -22.76
C GLN A 265 -5.21 -8.83 -23.59
N PRO A 266 -4.83 -9.06 -24.87
CA PRO A 266 -4.00 -8.10 -25.62
C PRO A 266 -4.55 -6.67 -25.68
N ALA A 267 -5.87 -6.52 -25.82
CA ALA A 267 -6.51 -5.20 -25.89
C ALA A 267 -6.37 -4.43 -24.58
N GLN A 268 -6.61 -5.11 -23.46
CA GLN A 268 -6.51 -4.57 -22.11
C GLN A 268 -5.06 -4.29 -21.77
N ARG A 269 -4.18 -5.28 -21.93
CA ARG A 269 -2.75 -5.19 -21.62
C ARG A 269 -2.13 -3.95 -22.27
N ARG A 270 -2.41 -3.70 -23.55
CA ARG A 270 -1.86 -2.54 -24.28
C ARG A 270 -2.21 -1.20 -23.62
N GLU A 271 -3.42 -1.06 -23.08
CA GLU A 271 -3.83 0.18 -22.41
C GLU A 271 -3.22 0.34 -21.02
N LEU A 272 -2.93 -0.77 -20.35
CA LEU A 272 -2.37 -0.81 -19.00
C LEU A 272 -0.87 -0.51 -18.98
N LEU A 273 -0.17 -0.82 -20.07
CA LEU A 273 1.27 -0.60 -20.16
C LEU A 273 1.64 0.88 -20.33
N ASN A 274 2.76 1.24 -19.72
CA ASN A 274 3.40 2.52 -19.85
C ASN A 274 4.33 2.51 -21.08
N PRO A 275 4.03 3.28 -22.14
CA PRO A 275 4.88 3.33 -23.34
C PRO A 275 6.29 3.89 -23.06
N LEU A 276 6.48 4.66 -22.00
CA LEU A 276 7.79 5.22 -21.63
C LEU A 276 8.64 4.26 -20.79
N TYR A 277 8.15 3.05 -20.52
CA TYR A 277 8.85 2.13 -19.66
C TYR A 277 10.24 1.80 -20.21
N SER A 278 11.24 1.96 -19.35
CA SER A 278 12.61 1.55 -19.57
C SER A 278 13.10 0.80 -18.33
N PRO A 279 13.64 -0.42 -18.48
CA PRO A 279 14.15 -1.19 -17.36
C PRO A 279 15.16 -0.39 -16.53
N ASN A 280 14.77 -0.05 -15.29
CA ASN A 280 15.62 0.68 -14.35
C ASN A 280 16.01 -0.24 -13.20
N ALA A 281 17.25 -0.74 -13.24
CA ALA A 281 17.78 -1.64 -12.22
C ALA A 281 18.06 -0.96 -10.86
N LEU A 282 18.07 0.37 -10.81
CA LEU A 282 18.41 1.12 -9.60
C LEU A 282 17.23 1.19 -8.64
N VAL A 283 17.55 1.34 -7.35
CA VAL A 283 16.58 1.69 -6.30
C VAL A 283 15.99 3.07 -6.59
N ILE A 284 14.67 3.19 -6.53
CA ILE A 284 13.97 4.46 -6.76
C ILE A 284 13.63 5.15 -5.43
N TRP A 285 14.33 6.24 -5.11
CA TRP A 285 14.14 6.97 -3.86
C TRP A 285 13.16 8.14 -4.05
N PRO A 286 11.84 7.98 -3.78
CA PRO A 286 10.91 9.07 -3.99
C PRO A 286 11.17 10.23 -3.02
N SER A 287 10.95 11.44 -3.51
CA SER A 287 10.79 12.64 -2.72
C SER A 287 9.49 12.53 -1.91
N VAL A 288 9.62 12.66 -0.59
CA VAL A 288 8.51 12.61 0.37
C VAL A 288 8.27 13.98 1.02
N GLU A 289 8.86 15.02 0.45
CA GLU A 289 8.56 16.40 0.76
C GLU A 289 7.12 16.74 0.37
N PRO A 290 6.39 17.58 1.16
CA PRO A 290 4.99 17.87 0.90
C PRO A 290 4.70 18.37 -0.52
N GLN A 291 5.59 19.18 -1.11
CA GLN A 291 5.44 19.73 -2.46
C GLN A 291 5.51 18.66 -3.58
N SER A 292 6.06 17.49 -3.28
CA SER A 292 6.22 16.39 -4.25
C SER A 292 5.04 15.42 -4.22
N ILE A 293 4.19 15.50 -3.20
CA ILE A 293 3.00 14.67 -3.04
C ILE A 293 1.80 15.41 -3.61
N GLN A 294 1.15 14.83 -4.61
CA GLN A 294 0.09 15.50 -5.34
C GLN A 294 -1.21 14.70 -5.28
N LEU A 295 -2.34 15.39 -5.48
CA LEU A 295 -3.63 14.70 -5.60
C LEU A 295 -3.62 13.79 -6.83
N TRP A 296 -4.05 12.54 -6.66
CA TRP A 296 -4.29 11.60 -7.76
C TRP A 296 -5.56 11.98 -8.54
N GLN A 297 -5.41 12.95 -9.43
CA GLN A 297 -6.52 13.56 -10.17
C GLN A 297 -7.26 12.55 -11.07
N GLY A 298 -6.53 11.66 -11.74
CA GLY A 298 -7.11 10.64 -12.61
C GLY A 298 -8.01 9.63 -11.90
N LEU A 299 -7.91 9.52 -10.56
CA LEU A 299 -8.85 8.76 -9.76
C LEU A 299 -9.91 9.65 -9.09
N PHE A 300 -9.48 10.67 -8.33
CA PHE A 300 -10.39 11.42 -7.47
C PHE A 300 -11.21 12.48 -8.22
N LEU A 301 -10.75 12.96 -9.37
CA LEU A 301 -11.45 13.96 -10.19
C LEU A 301 -12.04 13.36 -11.48
N ARG A 302 -12.02 12.03 -11.64
CA ARG A 302 -12.40 11.32 -12.87
C ARG A 302 -13.85 11.54 -13.33
N TRP A 303 -14.72 11.98 -12.42
CA TRP A 303 -16.12 12.27 -12.71
C TRP A 303 -16.40 13.74 -13.03
N ILE A 304 -15.45 14.63 -12.76
CA ILE A 304 -15.58 16.08 -12.97
C ILE A 304 -14.72 16.55 -14.14
N ARG A 305 -13.56 15.91 -14.34
CA ARG A 305 -12.63 16.26 -15.42
C ARG A 305 -12.68 15.19 -16.48
N SER A 306 -12.89 15.61 -17.73
CA SER A 306 -12.71 14.74 -18.90
C SER A 306 -11.26 14.24 -18.97
N SER A 307 -11.09 12.96 -19.29
CA SER A 307 -9.79 12.35 -19.57
C SER A 307 -9.33 12.53 -21.01
N GLU A 308 -10.17 13.10 -21.89
CA GLU A 308 -9.96 13.19 -23.34
C GLU A 308 -8.55 13.67 -23.73
N TYR A 309 -8.12 14.82 -23.23
CA TYR A 309 -6.78 15.36 -23.54
C TYR A 309 -5.63 14.49 -23.02
N LEU A 310 -5.82 13.83 -21.87
CA LEU A 310 -4.82 12.90 -21.35
C LEU A 310 -4.76 11.63 -22.20
N ASP A 311 -5.92 11.14 -22.64
CA ASP A 311 -6.03 9.96 -23.49
C ASP A 311 -5.43 10.21 -24.87
N GLU A 312 -5.66 11.38 -25.45
CA GLU A 312 -5.00 11.85 -26.68
C GLU A 312 -3.48 11.93 -26.52
N ALA A 313 -3.00 12.54 -25.44
CA ALA A 313 -1.56 12.63 -25.15
C ALA A 313 -0.94 11.23 -25.01
N TRP A 314 -1.58 10.31 -24.30
CA TRP A 314 -1.12 8.93 -24.14
C TRP A 314 -1.13 8.15 -25.46
N ALA A 315 -2.13 8.37 -26.32
CA ALA A 315 -2.18 7.76 -27.64
C ALA A 315 -1.04 8.27 -28.54
N GLU A 316 -0.76 9.57 -28.50
CA GLU A 316 0.35 10.16 -29.24
C GLU A 316 1.71 9.67 -28.73
N MET A 317 1.90 9.58 -27.41
CA MET A 317 3.13 9.03 -26.83
C MET A 317 3.38 7.59 -27.30
N ARG A 318 2.35 6.72 -27.30
CA ARG A 318 2.47 5.36 -27.86
C ARG A 318 2.89 5.39 -29.32
N ARG A 319 2.23 6.22 -30.13
CA ARG A 319 2.54 6.36 -31.56
C ARG A 319 3.99 6.79 -31.81
N LEU A 320 4.54 7.65 -30.96
CA LEU A 320 5.94 8.10 -31.06
C LEU A 320 6.93 6.99 -30.71
N VAL A 321 6.69 6.27 -29.61
CA VAL A 321 7.58 5.15 -29.20
C VAL A 321 7.55 4.00 -30.20
N GLU A 322 6.39 3.68 -30.79
CA GLU A 322 6.27 2.62 -31.80
C GLU A 322 6.98 2.94 -33.14
N LYS A 323 7.39 4.20 -33.35
CA LYS A 323 8.08 4.65 -34.58
C LYS A 323 9.60 4.66 -34.46
N GLU A 324 10.14 4.59 -33.25
CA GLU A 324 11.59 4.48 -32.98
C GLU A 324 12.04 3.01 -32.98
#